data_AF-A0A940AQI4-F1
#
_entry.id   AF-A0A940AQI4-F1
#
_cell.length_a   1.000
_cell.length_b   1.000
_cell.length_c   1.000
_cell.angle_alpha   90.00
_cell.angle_beta   90.00
_cell.angle_gamma   90.00
#
_symmetry.space_group_name_H-M   'P 1'
#
loop_
_entity.id
_entity.type
_entity.pdbx_description
1 polymer ?
#
loop_
_entity_poly.entity_id
_entity_poly.type
_entity_poly.pdbx_seq_one_letter_code
_entity_poly.pdbx_strand_id
1 'polypeptide(L)' 'MAEDLMRLYNAMSVTAQQELYSFALFLYSQKNNSDVSSKKTSCFGALKDKILYISPDFDDPVEDFAEYM' A
#
# COMPACT_ATOMS: atom_id res chain seq x y z
N MET A 1 -1.12 -27.56 -14.69
CA MET A 1 -0.94 -26.31 -13.91
C MET A 1 0.41 -26.25 -13.21
N ALA A 2 0.74 -27.14 -12.26
CA ALA A 2 2.06 -27.15 -11.62
C ALA A 2 3.19 -27.47 -12.60
N GLU A 3 2.96 -28.40 -13.52
CA GLU A 3 3.93 -28.76 -14.56
C GLU A 3 4.20 -27.60 -15.53
N ASP A 4 3.17 -26.83 -15.88
CA ASP A 4 3.30 -25.68 -16.79
C ASP A 4 4.11 -24.54 -16.15
N LEU A 5 3.93 -24.33 -14.84
CA LEU A 5 4.73 -23.36 -14.07
C LEU A 5 6.20 -23.78 -14.00
N MET A 6 6.49 -25.06 -13.80
CA MET A 6 7.87 -25.56 -13.78
C MET A 6 8.54 -25.45 -15.16
N ARG A 7 7.79 -25.70 -16.24
CA ARG A 7 8.28 -25.48 -17.61
C ARG A 7 8.62 -24.01 -17.85
N LEU A 8 7.78 -23.09 -17.40
CA LEU A 8 8.01 -21.65 -17.54
C LEU A 8 9.20 -21.19 -16.69
N TYR A 9 9.31 -21.66 -15.45
CA TYR A 9 10.44 -21.36 -14.57
C TYR A 9 11.78 -21.79 -15.18
N ASN A 10 11.83 -23.02 -15.72
CA ASN A 10 13.03 -23.56 -16.35
C ASN A 10 13.38 -22.89 -17.69
N ALA A 11 12.44 -22.20 -18.32
CA ALA A 11 12.68 -21.44 -19.56
C ALA A 11 13.25 -20.03 -19.31
N MET A 12 13.27 -19.56 -18.06
CA MET A 12 13.80 -18.23 -17.71
C MET A 12 15.32 -18.25 -17.53
N SER A 13 15.94 -17.06 -17.62
CA SER A 13 17.35 -16.89 -17.25
C SER A 13 17.56 -17.12 -15.75
N VAL A 14 18.79 -17.50 -15.38
CA VAL A 14 19.19 -17.71 -13.98
C VAL A 14 18.93 -16.47 -13.11
N THR A 15 19.13 -15.28 -13.67
CA THR A 15 18.86 -14.00 -12.98
C THR A 15 17.38 -13.83 -12.67
N ALA A 16 16.49 -14.07 -13.64
CA ALA A 16 15.05 -13.97 -13.44
C ALA A 16 14.51 -15.02 -12.46
N GLN A 17 15.11 -16.21 -12.42
CA GLN A 17 14.79 -17.24 -11.42
C GLN A 17 15.12 -16.77 -10.00
N GLN A 18 16.28 -16.14 -9.80
CA GLN A 18 16.70 -15.59 -8.50
C GLN A 18 15.81 -14.44 -8.05
N GLU A 19 15.42 -13.54 -8.96
CA GLU A 19 14.48 -12.45 -8.67
C GLU A 19 13.10 -13.00 -8.26
N LEU A 20 12.59 -13.98 -9.01
CA LEU A 20 11.30 -14.60 -8.71
C LEU A 20 11.32 -15.33 -7.36
N TYR A 21 12.41 -16.03 -7.04
CA TYR A 21 12.60 -16.65 -5.74
C TYR A 21 12.63 -15.61 -4.61
N SER A 22 13.37 -14.50 -4.80
CA SER A 22 13.46 -13.41 -3.81
C SER A 22 12.11 -12.73 -3.60
N PHE A 23 11.34 -12.54 -4.66
CA PHE A 23 9.99 -12.02 -4.61
C PHE A 23 9.02 -12.97 -3.89
N ALA A 24 9.12 -14.28 -4.15
CA ALA A 24 8.32 -15.28 -3.45
C ALA A 24 8.62 -15.29 -1.94
N LEU A 25 9.90 -15.18 -1.56
CA LEU A 25 10.30 -15.05 -0.15
C LEU A 25 9.75 -13.77 0.49
N PHE A 26 9.75 -12.65 -0.22
CA PHE A 26 9.16 -11.39 0.24
C PHE A 26 7.65 -11.50 0.49
N LEU A 27 6.91 -12.13 -0.43
CA LEU A 27 5.48 -12.34 -0.24
C LEU A 27 5.19 -13.27 0.94
N TYR A 28 6.00 -14.32 1.10
CA TYR A 28 5.87 -15.26 2.22
C TYR A 28 6.18 -14.58 3.56
N SER A 29 7.20 -13.72 3.60
CA SER A 29 7.54 -12.96 4.81
C SER A 29 6.44 -11.94 5.15
N GLN A 30 5.85 -11.26 4.17
CA GLN A 30 4.72 -10.35 4.40
C GLN A 30 3.48 -11.10 4.94
N LYS A 31 3.18 -12.28 4.39
CA LYS A 31 2.04 -13.09 4.82
C LYS A 31 2.19 -13.61 6.26
N ASN A 32 3.41 -13.92 6.70
CA ASN A 32 3.65 -14.39 8.06
C ASN A 32 3.91 -13.26 9.07
N ASN A 33 4.25 -12.05 8.59
CA ASN A 33 4.35 -10.86 9.43
C ASN A 33 3.01 -10.07 9.53
N SER A 34 1.95 -10.50 8.83
CA SER A 34 0.66 -9.82 8.83
C SER A 34 -0.27 -10.16 10.01
N ASP A 35 0.23 -10.79 11.08
CA ASP A 35 -0.52 -10.91 12.35
C ASP A 35 -0.78 -9.56 13.04
N VAL A 36 -0.19 -8.47 12.54
CA VAL A 36 -0.64 -7.11 12.87
C VAL A 36 -1.63 -6.65 11.81
N SER A 37 -2.88 -7.07 11.98
CA SER A 37 -4.04 -6.43 11.36
C SER A 37 -4.18 -4.98 11.85
N SER A 38 -3.27 -4.09 11.44
CA SER A 38 -3.59 -2.68 11.41
C SER A 38 -4.62 -2.51 10.30
N LYS A 39 -5.90 -2.54 10.68
CA LYS A 39 -6.94 -1.86 9.92
C LYS A 39 -6.33 -0.50 9.59
N LYS A 40 -5.97 -0.28 8.33
CA LYS A 40 -5.63 1.05 7.83
C LYS A 40 -6.92 1.85 7.95
N THR A 41 -7.20 2.38 9.14
CA THR A 41 -8.13 3.47 9.29
C THR A 41 -7.53 4.58 8.47
N SER A 42 -8.10 4.82 7.29
CA SER A 42 -7.77 5.99 6.49
C SER A 42 -8.02 7.19 7.38
N CYS A 43 -6.97 7.68 8.03
CA CYS A 43 -7.00 8.83 8.93
C CYS A 43 -7.04 10.15 8.15
N PHE A 44 -6.97 10.07 6.82
CA PHE A 44 -7.18 11.19 5.91
C PHE A 44 -8.23 10.84 4.87
N GLY A 45 -9.19 11.73 4.67
CA GLY A 45 -10.24 11.65 3.64
C GLY A 45 -11.67 11.60 4.19
N ALA A 46 -12.61 12.04 3.36
CA ALA A 46 -14.04 11.85 3.57
C ALA A 46 -14.43 10.44 3.09
N LEU A 47 -15.09 9.65 3.94
CA LEU A 47 -15.87 8.52 3.49
C LEU A 47 -17.17 9.07 2.89
N LYS A 48 -17.79 8.37 1.92
CA LYS A 48 -19.11 8.75 1.41
C LYS A 48 -20.05 9.02 2.59
N ASP A 49 -20.57 10.25 2.66
CA ASP A 49 -21.47 10.76 3.70
C ASP A 49 -20.87 10.96 5.11
N LYS A 50 -19.54 10.85 5.30
CA LYS A 50 -18.87 11.13 6.58
C LYS A 50 -17.51 11.80 6.43
N ILE A 51 -17.38 13.00 6.99
CA ILE A 51 -16.09 13.64 7.17
C ILE A 51 -15.42 13.02 8.39
N LEU A 52 -14.25 12.38 8.20
CA LEU A 52 -13.56 11.63 9.26
C LEU A 52 -12.56 12.48 10.04
N TYR A 53 -12.02 13.54 9.43
CA TYR A 53 -11.09 14.46 10.05
C TYR A 53 -11.06 15.79 9.29
N ILE A 54 -11.18 16.89 10.02
CA ILE A 54 -10.89 18.26 9.58
C ILE A 54 -9.85 18.81 10.56
N SER A 55 -8.86 19.52 10.04
CA SER A 55 -7.81 20.13 10.86
C SER A 55 -8.42 21.23 11.75
N PRO A 56 -7.95 21.45 13.00
CA PRO A 56 -8.54 22.43 13.92
C PRO A 56 -8.49 23.88 13.43
N ASP A 57 -7.59 24.16 12.49
CA ASP A 57 -7.32 25.44 11.85
C ASP A 57 -8.00 25.59 10.47
N PHE A 58 -8.91 24.67 10.11
CA PHE A 58 -9.58 24.73 8.80
C PHE A 58 -10.42 26.00 8.60
N ASP A 59 -11.02 26.50 9.67
CA ASP A 59 -11.83 27.72 9.64
C ASP A 59 -10.97 29.00 9.76
N ASP A 60 -9.69 28.87 10.07
CA ASP A 60 -8.79 30.02 10.18
C ASP A 60 -8.31 30.42 8.77
N PRO A 61 -8.39 31.72 8.41
CA PRO A 61 -7.87 32.17 7.14
C PRO A 61 -6.36 31.93 7.10
N VAL A 62 -5.91 31.26 6.05
CA VAL A 62 -4.48 31.18 5.76
C VAL A 62 -3.93 32.60 5.68
N GLU A 63 -2.79 32.88 6.31
CA GLU A 63 -2.25 34.24 6.46
C GLU A 63 -2.20 35.03 5.14
N ASP A 64 -1.89 34.34 4.03
CA ASP A 64 -1.84 34.91 2.67
C ASP A 64 -3.21 35.33 2.10
N PHE A 65 -4.31 34.91 2.71
CA PHE A 65 -5.68 35.14 2.27
C PHE A 65 -6.53 35.89 3.32
N ALA A 66 -5.99 36.16 4.51
CA ALA A 66 -6.68 36.88 5.57
C ALA A 66 -7.06 38.32 5.18
N GLU A 67 -6.31 38.94 4.28
CA GLU A 67 -6.61 40.29 3.77
C GLU A 67 -7.76 40.33 2.74
N TYR A 68 -8.19 39.17 2.21
CA TYR A 68 -9.19 39.07 1.13
C TYR A 68 -10.56 38.51 1.56
N MET A 69 -10.65 37.89 2.75
CA MET A 69 -11.89 37.36 3.34
C MET A 69 -12.57 38.38 4.24
#